data_AF-A0A4Q7P7L4-F1
#
_entry.id   AF-A0A4Q7P7L4-F1
#
_cell.length_a   1.000
_cell.length_b   1.000
_cell.length_c   1.000
_cell.angle_alpha   90.00
_cell.angle_beta   90.00
_cell.angle_gamma   90.00
#
_symmetry.space_group_name_H-M   'P 1'
#
loop_
_entity.id
_entity.type
_entity.pdbx_description
1 polymer ?
#
loop_
_entity_poly.entity_id
_entity_poly.type
_entity_poly.pdbx_seq_one_letter_code
_entity_poly.pdbx_strand_id
1 'polypeptide(L)'
;MKIVHTFWIDEGKDPFKDSFGWCSAQYHVISWALSCLQLHKFYDNIELITDHKGKDLLIDQLKLPYKKVRIELDDLDFVDVSGLWVMKKIYSYTLHEEPFLNVDGDVYIFKPLPDHLFSGQLIAQNIEQGFDYYKELVDLVENTFDFVPSFFSTHYNQDKTLNGSNAGIIGGQHFGFFKLYFENVRAFVDLNKTKINQLPDTLISNFNAVVEQFIFYRLSQELEIPIRYYLPPSLDPAFDGYADFHYLPKNCPYIHAMGSFKKNGWVCEQMAHRLRVDYPEYYYRILSLFETKAIGEKENQAQELAFYSQPHKSSYSIKYNIKSEEEKFQRTWQLASLVLNPENNSMNASEISILQALELMEKEPDNRSTAVLKDVFEFENEKIRLIRSMPHDGLICENEQNAIDNADMAFSDDLWREKVRLKLSPLTMTIESQWDWSQNHVLFTRLKHNNIENNLTAEPYYYQTLLLPDKLHGEVIEYLLNPVETYVFSLLSKESYLAFSEILFQADRFFENVNKQKLLVYLEEAIRFLAYSGVLILKVNKGDLKTYKNPKIRRILVWRFESACLCSFLV
;
A
#
# COMPACT_ATOMS: atom_id res chain seq x y z
N MET A 1 -9.68 -28.01 8.55
CA MET A 1 -10.42 -26.72 8.42
C MET A 1 -10.33 -26.29 6.97
N LYS A 2 -11.42 -25.79 6.38
CA LYS A 2 -11.40 -25.26 5.01
C LYS A 2 -11.06 -23.78 4.98
N ILE A 3 -10.47 -23.32 3.88
CA ILE A 3 -10.23 -21.90 3.63
C ILE A 3 -11.37 -21.35 2.79
N VAL A 4 -11.84 -20.14 3.11
CA VAL A 4 -12.99 -19.52 2.47
C VAL A 4 -12.65 -18.11 2.04
N HIS A 5 -13.05 -17.74 0.84
CA HIS A 5 -13.16 -16.37 0.38
C HIS A 5 -14.63 -15.97 0.27
N THR A 6 -14.93 -14.74 0.68
CA THR A 6 -16.26 -14.13 0.51
C THR A 6 -16.12 -12.89 -0.36
N PHE A 7 -16.78 -12.87 -1.52
CA PHE A 7 -16.70 -11.77 -2.49
C PHE A 7 -18.05 -11.50 -3.12
N TRP A 8 -18.43 -10.24 -3.31
CA TRP A 8 -19.64 -9.86 -4.03
C TRP A 8 -19.43 -8.52 -4.73
N ILE A 9 -20.31 -8.20 -5.66
CA ILE A 9 -20.32 -6.93 -6.38
C ILE A 9 -21.70 -6.30 -6.18
N ASP A 10 -21.75 -5.22 -5.41
CA ASP A 10 -23.02 -4.55 -5.11
C ASP A 10 -23.79 -4.12 -6.37
N GLU A 11 -25.09 -3.93 -6.22
CA GLU A 11 -25.94 -3.46 -7.30
C GLU A 11 -25.46 -2.07 -7.80
N GLY A 12 -25.53 -1.85 -9.11
CA GLY A 12 -25.01 -0.63 -9.74
C GLY A 12 -23.48 -0.53 -9.81
N LYS A 13 -22.72 -1.46 -9.21
CA LYS A 13 -21.25 -1.51 -9.30
C LYS A 13 -20.77 -2.37 -10.46
N ASP A 14 -19.65 -1.95 -11.05
CA ASP A 14 -18.94 -2.62 -12.14
C ASP A 14 -17.49 -2.94 -11.73
N PRO A 15 -17.07 -4.22 -11.70
CA PRO A 15 -15.72 -4.63 -11.30
C PRO A 15 -14.60 -4.13 -12.20
N PHE A 16 -14.91 -3.60 -13.38
CA PHE A 16 -13.94 -3.02 -14.30
C PHE A 16 -13.86 -1.49 -14.22
N LYS A 17 -14.72 -0.84 -13.41
CA LYS A 17 -14.75 0.62 -13.24
C LYS A 17 -14.59 1.03 -11.78
N ASP A 18 -15.34 0.40 -10.89
CA ASP A 18 -15.29 0.66 -9.46
C ASP A 18 -14.04 0.03 -8.84
N SER A 19 -13.37 0.78 -7.96
CA SER A 19 -12.09 0.34 -7.39
C SER A 19 -12.21 -0.43 -6.07
N PHE A 20 -13.38 -0.44 -5.43
CA PHE A 20 -13.62 -1.15 -4.16
C PHE A 20 -12.52 -0.88 -3.10
N GLY A 21 -12.15 0.39 -2.95
CA GLY A 21 -11.12 0.83 -2.01
C GLY A 21 -9.70 0.79 -2.57
N TRP A 22 -9.45 0.17 -3.72
CA TRP A 22 -8.15 0.17 -4.39
C TRP A 22 -7.87 1.45 -5.16
N CYS A 23 -6.63 1.63 -5.56
CA CYS A 23 -6.15 2.63 -6.49
C CYS A 23 -6.91 2.62 -7.83
N SER A 24 -7.26 1.44 -8.33
CA SER A 24 -8.07 1.26 -9.53
C SER A 24 -8.80 -0.08 -9.48
N ALA A 25 -9.84 -0.23 -10.31
CA ALA A 25 -10.54 -1.49 -10.51
C ALA A 25 -9.58 -2.64 -10.91
N GLN A 26 -8.55 -2.34 -11.70
CA GLN A 26 -7.55 -3.33 -12.09
C GLN A 26 -6.79 -3.89 -10.89
N TYR A 27 -6.37 -3.05 -9.94
CA TYR A 27 -5.68 -3.50 -8.73
C TYR A 27 -6.59 -4.32 -7.81
N HIS A 28 -7.88 -3.98 -7.74
CA HIS A 28 -8.86 -4.79 -7.03
C HIS A 28 -8.94 -6.22 -7.58
N VAL A 29 -9.00 -6.37 -8.91
CA VAL A 29 -9.05 -7.69 -9.55
C VAL A 29 -7.72 -8.45 -9.39
N ILE A 30 -6.59 -7.75 -9.48
CA ILE A 30 -5.25 -8.32 -9.22
C ILE A 30 -5.13 -8.84 -7.79
N SER A 31 -5.63 -8.09 -6.80
CA SER A 31 -5.66 -8.48 -5.39
C SER A 31 -6.35 -9.83 -5.21
N TRP A 32 -7.59 -9.94 -5.70
CA TRP A 32 -8.35 -11.20 -5.59
C TRP A 32 -7.67 -12.39 -6.27
N ALA A 33 -7.10 -12.16 -7.45
CA ALA A 33 -6.35 -13.21 -8.16
C ALA A 33 -5.12 -13.66 -7.37
N LEU A 34 -4.31 -12.71 -6.88
CA LEU A 34 -3.10 -13.02 -6.12
C LEU A 34 -3.43 -13.74 -4.81
N SER A 35 -4.44 -13.27 -4.08
CA SER A 35 -4.89 -13.88 -2.81
C SER A 35 -5.31 -15.34 -3.02
N CYS A 36 -6.19 -15.59 -3.99
CA CYS A 36 -6.66 -16.95 -4.32
C CYS A 36 -5.50 -17.88 -4.71
N LEU A 37 -4.61 -17.42 -5.59
CA LEU A 37 -3.50 -18.23 -6.09
C LEU A 37 -2.46 -18.53 -5.02
N GLN A 38 -2.15 -17.56 -4.15
CA GLN A 38 -1.25 -17.78 -3.02
C GLN A 38 -1.83 -18.76 -2.01
N LEU A 39 -3.12 -18.68 -1.69
CA LEU A 39 -3.76 -19.69 -0.84
C LEU A 39 -3.73 -21.07 -1.51
N HIS A 40 -4.01 -21.14 -2.81
CA HIS A 40 -4.07 -22.41 -3.56
C HIS A 40 -2.74 -23.15 -3.59
N LYS A 41 -1.62 -22.41 -3.47
CA LYS A 41 -0.28 -22.98 -3.35
C LYS A 41 -0.09 -23.83 -2.08
N PHE A 42 -0.85 -23.56 -1.03
CA PHE A 42 -0.71 -24.22 0.28
C PHE A 42 -1.94 -25.04 0.68
N TYR A 43 -3.11 -24.77 0.10
CA TYR A 43 -4.36 -25.43 0.47
C TYR A 43 -5.17 -25.86 -0.76
N ASP A 44 -5.52 -27.15 -0.80
CA ASP A 44 -6.35 -27.72 -1.87
C ASP A 44 -7.85 -27.40 -1.71
N ASN A 45 -8.28 -27.02 -0.50
CA ASN A 45 -9.70 -26.85 -0.16
C ASN A 45 -10.06 -25.39 0.10
N ILE A 46 -10.05 -24.60 -0.98
CA ILE A 46 -10.46 -23.19 -0.97
C ILE A 46 -11.86 -23.09 -1.59
N GLU A 47 -12.80 -22.58 -0.81
CA GLU A 47 -14.17 -22.31 -1.24
C GLU A 47 -14.37 -20.81 -1.49
N LEU A 48 -15.22 -20.47 -2.46
CA LEU A 48 -15.70 -19.12 -2.71
C LEU A 48 -17.19 -19.04 -2.37
N ILE A 49 -17.57 -18.11 -1.51
CA ILE A 49 -18.96 -17.67 -1.31
C ILE A 49 -19.12 -16.34 -2.04
N THR A 50 -20.07 -16.28 -2.98
CA THR A 50 -20.21 -15.11 -3.85
C THR A 50 -21.64 -14.89 -4.35
N ASP A 51 -21.83 -13.85 -5.15
CA ASP A 51 -23.03 -13.56 -5.94
C ASP A 51 -22.81 -13.97 -7.41
N HIS A 52 -23.84 -13.83 -8.26
CA HIS A 52 -23.70 -14.20 -9.68
C HIS A 52 -22.63 -13.37 -10.40
N LYS A 53 -22.54 -12.07 -10.10
CA LYS A 53 -21.53 -11.18 -10.71
C LYS A 53 -20.11 -11.59 -10.32
N GLY A 54 -19.90 -11.94 -9.06
CA GLY A 54 -18.59 -12.35 -8.56
C GLY A 54 -18.17 -13.72 -9.07
N LYS A 55 -19.12 -14.66 -9.25
CA LYS A 55 -18.86 -15.90 -9.99
C LYS A 55 -18.45 -15.61 -11.44
N ASP A 56 -19.17 -14.76 -12.15
CA ASP A 56 -18.85 -14.42 -13.55
C ASP A 56 -17.42 -13.87 -13.66
N LEU A 57 -17.06 -12.91 -12.79
CA LEU A 57 -15.71 -12.34 -12.77
C LEU A 57 -14.64 -13.38 -12.37
N LEU A 58 -14.72 -13.92 -11.16
CA LEU A 58 -13.62 -14.69 -10.56
C LEU A 58 -13.50 -16.10 -11.16
N ILE A 59 -14.62 -16.70 -11.56
CA ILE A 59 -14.66 -18.08 -12.07
C ILE A 59 -14.77 -18.09 -13.58
N ASP A 60 -15.79 -17.45 -14.15
CA ASP A 60 -16.07 -17.62 -15.57
C ASP A 60 -15.07 -16.85 -16.45
N GLN A 61 -14.66 -15.65 -16.05
CA GLN A 61 -13.68 -14.85 -16.80
C GLN A 61 -12.24 -15.15 -16.35
N LEU A 62 -11.95 -15.04 -15.05
CA LEU A 62 -10.58 -15.21 -14.54
C LEU A 62 -10.13 -16.65 -14.38
N LYS A 63 -11.05 -17.62 -14.34
CA LYS A 63 -10.74 -19.05 -14.14
C LYS A 63 -9.88 -19.30 -12.89
N LEU A 64 -10.21 -18.64 -11.78
CA LEU A 64 -9.50 -18.85 -10.52
C LEU A 64 -9.77 -20.27 -9.97
N PRO A 65 -8.76 -20.92 -9.35
CA PRO A 65 -8.82 -22.35 -9.02
C PRO A 65 -9.55 -22.65 -7.71
N TYR A 66 -10.74 -22.09 -7.50
CA TYR A 66 -11.57 -22.45 -6.35
C TYR A 66 -12.11 -23.86 -6.49
N LYS A 67 -12.06 -24.64 -5.41
CA LYS A 67 -12.54 -26.03 -5.40
C LYS A 67 -14.07 -26.11 -5.38
N LYS A 68 -14.70 -25.19 -4.66
CA LYS A 68 -16.16 -25.09 -4.55
C LYS A 68 -16.56 -23.63 -4.62
N VAL A 69 -17.63 -23.35 -5.35
CA VAL A 69 -18.22 -22.01 -5.48
C VAL A 69 -19.68 -22.10 -5.04
N ARG A 70 -20.08 -21.23 -4.13
CA ARG A 70 -21.45 -21.12 -3.60
C ARG A 70 -21.98 -19.73 -3.92
N ILE A 71 -23.12 -19.70 -4.59
CA ILE A 71 -23.79 -18.45 -4.95
C ILE A 71 -24.87 -18.21 -3.89
N GLU A 72 -24.55 -17.41 -2.87
CA GLU A 72 -25.37 -17.24 -1.66
C GLU A 72 -25.57 -15.77 -1.30
N LEU A 73 -24.99 -14.85 -2.08
CA LEU A 73 -24.95 -13.41 -1.76
C LEU A 73 -25.81 -12.51 -2.66
N ASP A 74 -26.60 -13.09 -3.57
CA ASP A 74 -27.56 -12.32 -4.36
C ASP A 74 -28.75 -11.86 -3.50
N ASP A 75 -29.29 -10.69 -3.83
CA ASP A 75 -30.55 -10.15 -3.30
C ASP A 75 -30.62 -10.10 -1.75
N LEU A 76 -29.47 -10.04 -1.09
CA LEU A 76 -29.38 -9.90 0.36
C LEU A 76 -29.53 -8.43 0.77
N ASP A 77 -30.75 -8.07 1.15
CA ASP A 77 -31.07 -6.78 1.79
C ASP A 77 -30.91 -6.90 3.31
N PHE A 78 -29.65 -6.81 3.78
CA PHE A 78 -29.34 -6.81 5.21
C PHE A 78 -29.45 -5.42 5.82
N VAL A 79 -30.58 -4.77 5.59
CA VAL A 79 -30.91 -3.40 5.99
C VAL A 79 -30.41 -2.38 4.96
N ASP A 80 -31.30 -1.46 4.54
CA ASP A 80 -31.00 -0.22 3.79
C ASP A 80 -30.02 0.71 4.53
N VAL A 81 -28.87 0.22 4.98
CA VAL A 81 -27.78 1.00 5.56
C VAL A 81 -26.70 1.14 4.51
N SER A 82 -26.65 2.32 3.90
CA SER A 82 -25.65 2.63 2.89
C SER A 82 -24.24 2.54 3.50
N GLY A 83 -23.32 1.84 2.82
CA GLY A 83 -21.92 1.74 3.24
C GLY A 83 -21.59 0.70 4.31
N LEU A 84 -22.57 -0.01 4.89
CA LEU A 84 -22.34 -1.07 5.87
C LEU A 84 -22.12 -2.44 5.20
N TRP A 85 -21.09 -2.52 4.37
CA TRP A 85 -20.76 -3.70 3.56
C TRP A 85 -20.47 -4.96 4.39
N VAL A 86 -20.05 -4.80 5.65
CA VAL A 86 -19.69 -5.89 6.56
C VAL A 86 -20.84 -6.88 6.81
N MET A 87 -22.10 -6.47 6.67
CA MET A 87 -23.26 -7.32 6.96
C MET A 87 -23.30 -8.58 6.08
N LYS A 88 -23.03 -8.44 4.77
CA LYS A 88 -22.95 -9.59 3.85
C LYS A 88 -21.79 -10.51 4.20
N LYS A 89 -20.66 -9.94 4.64
CA LYS A 89 -19.47 -10.68 5.07
C LYS A 89 -19.75 -11.52 6.31
N ILE A 90 -20.32 -10.93 7.36
CA ILE A 90 -20.65 -11.65 8.61
C ILE A 90 -21.74 -12.70 8.37
N TYR A 91 -22.74 -12.39 7.53
CA TYR A 91 -23.74 -13.38 7.12
C TYR A 91 -23.08 -14.62 6.49
N SER A 92 -22.07 -14.43 5.62
CA SER A 92 -21.37 -15.55 4.99
C SER A 92 -20.76 -16.52 6.00
N TYR A 93 -20.31 -16.03 7.16
CA TYR A 93 -19.75 -16.86 8.24
C TYR A 93 -20.79 -17.82 8.84
N THR A 94 -22.08 -17.46 8.79
CA THR A 94 -23.18 -18.30 9.30
C THR A 94 -23.47 -19.50 8.40
N LEU A 95 -23.02 -19.46 7.15
CA LEU A 95 -23.30 -20.46 6.11
C LEU A 95 -22.46 -21.74 6.24
N HIS A 96 -21.64 -21.85 7.27
CA HIS A 96 -20.76 -22.98 7.51
C HIS A 96 -21.33 -23.95 8.55
N GLU A 97 -21.27 -25.24 8.25
CA GLU A 97 -21.66 -26.35 9.15
C GLU A 97 -20.45 -27.18 9.61
N GLU A 98 -19.24 -26.69 9.34
CA GLU A 98 -17.97 -27.31 9.69
C GLU A 98 -16.91 -26.21 9.94
N PRO A 99 -15.79 -26.51 10.60
CA PRO A 99 -14.73 -25.54 10.84
C PRO A 99 -14.20 -24.89 9.56
N PHE A 100 -14.11 -23.56 9.56
CA PHE A 100 -13.66 -22.75 8.44
C PHE A 100 -12.71 -21.65 8.91
N LEU A 101 -11.92 -21.12 7.97
CA LEU A 101 -11.16 -19.89 8.12
C LEU A 101 -11.44 -19.03 6.89
N ASN A 102 -12.16 -17.93 7.08
CA ASN A 102 -12.30 -16.89 6.07
C ASN A 102 -11.00 -16.11 5.98
N VAL A 103 -10.58 -15.78 4.76
CA VAL A 103 -9.41 -14.98 4.45
C VAL A 103 -9.85 -13.84 3.53
N ASP A 104 -9.40 -12.62 3.81
CA ASP A 104 -9.76 -11.47 2.99
C ASP A 104 -9.03 -11.46 1.63
N GLY A 105 -9.68 -10.90 0.61
CA GLY A 105 -9.16 -10.87 -0.77
C GLY A 105 -7.92 -9.98 -0.97
N ASP A 106 -7.52 -9.24 0.06
CA ASP A 106 -6.33 -8.39 0.18
C ASP A 106 -5.27 -8.96 1.12
N VAL A 107 -5.45 -10.22 1.56
CA VAL A 107 -4.49 -11.02 2.31
C VAL A 107 -3.76 -11.97 1.37
N TYR A 108 -2.43 -12.05 1.53
CA TYR A 108 -1.54 -12.91 0.76
C TYR A 108 -0.63 -13.68 1.70
N ILE A 109 -0.53 -14.99 1.51
CA ILE A 109 0.38 -15.84 2.27
C ILE A 109 1.52 -16.35 1.39
N PHE A 110 2.72 -16.42 1.96
CA PHE A 110 3.92 -16.95 1.29
C PHE A 110 4.51 -18.16 2.04
N LYS A 111 3.86 -18.55 3.14
CA LYS A 111 4.07 -19.79 3.88
C LYS A 111 2.70 -20.33 4.32
N PRO A 112 2.56 -21.64 4.55
CA PRO A 112 1.35 -22.17 5.16
C PRO A 112 1.15 -21.53 6.55
N LEU A 113 -0.10 -21.33 6.93
CA LEU A 113 -0.45 -20.90 8.28
C LEU A 113 -0.08 -22.02 9.27
N PRO A 114 0.39 -21.70 10.47
CA PRO A 114 0.82 -22.71 11.43
C PRO A 114 -0.31 -23.67 11.81
N ASP A 115 -0.03 -24.98 11.85
CA ASP A 115 -1.04 -26.01 12.17
C ASP A 115 -1.75 -25.76 13.50
N HIS A 116 -1.03 -25.23 14.48
CA HIS A 116 -1.62 -24.91 15.78
C HIS A 116 -2.71 -23.84 15.63
N LEU A 117 -2.63 -22.89 14.70
CA LEU A 117 -3.67 -21.86 14.52
C LEU A 117 -5.06 -22.50 14.33
N PHE A 118 -5.13 -23.56 13.50
CA PHE A 118 -6.37 -24.28 13.17
C PHE A 118 -7.00 -25.04 14.34
N SER A 119 -6.31 -25.18 15.48
CA SER A 119 -6.89 -25.78 16.69
C SER A 119 -7.64 -24.76 17.56
N GLY A 120 -7.68 -23.48 17.18
CA GLY A 120 -8.39 -22.42 17.90
C GLY A 120 -9.91 -22.58 17.84
N GLN A 121 -10.61 -22.30 18.95
CA GLN A 121 -12.07 -22.24 18.97
C GLN A 121 -12.56 -21.11 18.06
N LEU A 122 -11.99 -19.92 18.27
CA LEU A 122 -12.07 -18.77 17.39
C LEU A 122 -10.66 -18.40 16.93
N ILE A 123 -10.54 -17.87 15.73
CA ILE A 123 -9.29 -17.47 15.09
C ILE A 123 -9.47 -16.07 14.52
N ALA A 124 -8.46 -15.22 14.68
CA ALA A 124 -8.39 -13.91 14.04
C ALA A 124 -6.93 -13.55 13.67
N GLN A 125 -6.71 -12.47 12.91
CA GLN A 125 -5.37 -12.08 12.49
C GLN A 125 -4.49 -11.61 13.67
N ASN A 126 -4.84 -10.49 14.30
CA ASN A 126 -4.18 -9.92 15.48
C ASN A 126 -5.19 -9.12 16.31
N ILE A 127 -4.80 -8.78 17.53
CA ILE A 127 -5.50 -7.76 18.32
C ILE A 127 -5.12 -6.39 17.77
N GLU A 128 -6.11 -5.52 17.56
CA GLU A 128 -5.93 -4.09 17.39
C GLU A 128 -6.15 -3.43 18.75
N GLN A 129 -5.07 -3.00 19.38
CA GLN A 129 -5.08 -2.62 20.78
C GLN A 129 -5.17 -1.10 20.95
N GLY A 130 -6.30 -0.63 21.45
CA GLY A 130 -6.48 0.77 21.85
C GLY A 130 -6.51 1.77 20.71
N PHE A 131 -6.95 1.38 19.50
CA PHE A 131 -7.06 2.33 18.39
C PHE A 131 -8.12 3.39 18.67
N ASP A 132 -7.78 4.66 18.43
CA ASP A 132 -8.62 5.82 18.80
C ASP A 132 -10.03 5.76 18.19
N TYR A 133 -10.16 5.26 16.96
CA TYR A 133 -11.47 5.19 16.29
C TYR A 133 -12.43 4.21 16.99
N TYR A 134 -11.93 3.17 17.69
CA TYR A 134 -12.82 2.31 18.49
C TYR A 134 -13.41 3.10 19.64
N LYS A 135 -12.60 3.91 20.32
CA LYS A 135 -13.05 4.75 21.42
C LYS A 135 -14.10 5.76 20.94
N GLU A 136 -13.80 6.49 19.87
CA GLU A 136 -14.73 7.46 19.29
C GLU A 136 -16.08 6.82 18.92
N LEU A 137 -16.05 5.70 18.20
CA LEU A 137 -17.27 5.07 17.70
C LEU A 137 -18.05 4.32 18.78
N VAL A 138 -17.37 3.70 19.76
CA VAL A 138 -18.04 3.05 20.90
C VAL A 138 -18.66 4.11 21.82
N ASP A 139 -17.94 5.21 22.11
CA ASP A 139 -18.50 6.33 22.86
C ASP A 139 -19.72 6.92 22.11
N LEU A 140 -19.67 7.03 20.78
CA LEU A 140 -20.81 7.46 19.96
C LEU A 140 -22.01 6.52 20.11
N VAL A 141 -21.80 5.21 20.04
CA VAL A 141 -22.85 4.20 20.24
C VAL A 141 -23.45 4.32 21.64
N GLU A 142 -22.62 4.28 22.69
CA GLU A 142 -23.11 4.31 24.08
C GLU A 142 -23.94 5.58 24.40
N ASN A 143 -23.61 6.72 23.80
CA ASN A 143 -24.23 8.00 24.13
C ASN A 143 -25.40 8.40 23.21
N THR A 144 -25.49 7.85 22.00
CA THR A 144 -26.43 8.38 20.98
C THR A 144 -27.35 7.35 20.34
N PHE A 145 -27.09 6.06 20.51
CA PHE A 145 -27.86 4.98 19.90
C PHE A 145 -28.99 4.54 20.83
N ASP A 146 -30.12 4.14 20.24
CA ASP A 146 -31.33 3.79 20.99
C ASP A 146 -31.21 2.41 21.67
N PHE A 147 -30.47 1.50 21.02
CA PHE A 147 -30.18 0.17 21.55
C PHE A 147 -28.67 -0.06 21.63
N VAL A 148 -28.17 -0.34 22.84
CA VAL A 148 -26.76 -0.61 23.10
C VAL A 148 -26.64 -2.02 23.70
N PRO A 149 -26.08 -3.00 22.96
CA PRO A 149 -25.88 -4.36 23.46
C PRO A 149 -24.98 -4.42 24.71
N SER A 150 -25.15 -5.45 25.55
CA SER A 150 -24.38 -5.64 26.79
C SER A 150 -22.87 -5.64 26.56
N PHE A 151 -22.40 -6.20 25.44
CA PHE A 151 -20.98 -6.26 25.09
C PHE A 151 -20.32 -4.90 24.78
N PHE A 152 -21.11 -3.84 24.56
CA PHE A 152 -20.61 -2.46 24.51
C PHE A 152 -20.34 -1.87 25.90
N SER A 153 -20.98 -2.40 26.96
CA SER A 153 -20.89 -1.84 28.30
C SER A 153 -19.45 -1.78 28.81
N THR A 154 -19.04 -0.58 29.21
CA THR A 154 -17.70 -0.25 29.73
C THR A 154 -17.35 -0.81 31.11
N HIS A 155 -18.24 -1.58 31.75
CA HIS A 155 -18.01 -2.10 33.12
C HIS A 155 -16.90 -3.15 33.21
N TYR A 156 -16.31 -3.56 32.09
CA TYR A 156 -15.36 -4.67 32.01
C TYR A 156 -13.89 -4.28 32.18
N ASN A 157 -13.48 -3.01 32.12
CA ASN A 157 -12.07 -2.65 32.25
C ASN A 157 -11.86 -1.35 33.05
N GLN A 158 -11.02 -1.43 34.09
CA GLN A 158 -10.52 -0.26 34.84
C GLN A 158 -9.58 0.60 33.97
N ASP A 159 -9.07 0.05 32.86
CA ASP A 159 -8.30 0.74 31.83
C ASP A 159 -9.09 0.74 30.51
N LYS A 160 -9.55 1.90 30.04
CA LYS A 160 -10.45 2.07 28.87
C LYS A 160 -9.89 1.60 27.50
N THR A 161 -8.95 0.66 27.45
CA THR A 161 -8.42 0.13 26.20
C THR A 161 -9.48 -0.73 25.50
N LEU A 162 -10.03 -0.19 24.41
CA LEU A 162 -10.94 -0.91 23.53
C LEU A 162 -10.13 -1.63 22.45
N ASN A 163 -10.43 -2.91 22.27
CA ASN A 163 -9.72 -3.79 21.35
C ASN A 163 -10.67 -4.34 20.28
N GLY A 164 -10.15 -4.50 19.08
CA GLY A 164 -10.78 -5.27 18.00
C GLY A 164 -9.93 -6.48 17.63
N SER A 165 -10.54 -7.49 17.01
CA SER A 165 -9.81 -8.60 16.39
C SER A 165 -9.76 -8.39 14.88
N ASN A 166 -8.58 -8.10 14.34
CA ASN A 166 -8.44 -7.83 12.91
C ASN A 166 -8.93 -9.04 12.09
N ALA A 167 -9.82 -8.77 11.13
CA ALA A 167 -10.57 -9.78 10.40
C ALA A 167 -9.93 -10.24 9.08
N GLY A 168 -8.68 -9.86 8.78
CA GLY A 168 -7.97 -10.33 7.59
C GLY A 168 -7.94 -11.85 7.46
N ILE A 169 -7.89 -12.54 8.62
CA ILE A 169 -8.37 -13.91 8.74
C ILE A 169 -9.35 -13.99 9.90
N ILE A 170 -10.43 -14.76 9.75
CA ILE A 170 -11.42 -14.95 10.82
C ILE A 170 -12.14 -16.30 10.67
N GLY A 171 -12.35 -17.02 11.75
CA GLY A 171 -12.97 -18.34 11.70
C GLY A 171 -12.73 -19.16 12.96
N GLY A 172 -12.64 -20.48 12.83
CA GLY A 172 -12.27 -21.38 13.92
C GLY A 172 -13.04 -22.69 13.94
N GLN A 173 -12.77 -23.47 14.99
CA GLN A 173 -13.44 -24.75 15.23
C GLN A 173 -14.89 -24.57 15.69
N HIS A 174 -15.20 -23.47 16.39
CA HIS A 174 -16.53 -23.18 16.89
C HIS A 174 -17.37 -22.42 15.83
N PHE A 175 -17.59 -23.00 14.66
CA PHE A 175 -18.36 -22.36 13.59
C PHE A 175 -19.80 -21.96 14.02
N GLY A 176 -20.40 -22.65 15.01
CA GLY A 176 -21.69 -22.29 15.58
C GLY A 176 -21.73 -20.90 16.26
N PHE A 177 -20.59 -20.37 16.72
CA PHE A 177 -20.48 -19.04 17.30
C PHE A 177 -20.91 -17.96 16.29
N PHE A 178 -20.59 -18.14 15.02
CA PHE A 178 -20.84 -17.13 13.98
C PHE A 178 -22.33 -16.89 13.74
N LYS A 179 -23.20 -17.87 14.03
CA LYS A 179 -24.67 -17.68 14.00
C LYS A 179 -25.12 -16.72 15.10
N LEU A 180 -24.70 -16.97 16.34
CA LEU A 180 -25.00 -16.11 17.48
C LEU A 180 -24.39 -14.71 17.30
N TYR A 181 -23.17 -14.64 16.76
CA TYR A 181 -22.51 -13.38 16.44
C TYR A 181 -23.31 -12.56 15.41
N PHE A 182 -23.73 -13.18 14.29
CA PHE A 182 -24.55 -12.52 13.30
C PHE A 182 -25.92 -12.10 13.85
N GLU A 183 -26.57 -12.91 14.68
CA GLU A 183 -27.85 -12.56 15.32
C GLU A 183 -27.72 -11.32 16.20
N ASN A 184 -26.65 -11.21 17.00
CA ASN A 184 -26.37 -10.03 17.82
C ASN A 184 -26.08 -8.79 16.98
N VAL A 185 -25.23 -8.93 15.94
CA VAL A 185 -24.92 -7.85 15.00
C VAL A 185 -26.18 -7.37 14.30
N ARG A 186 -26.99 -8.29 13.78
CA ARG A 186 -28.23 -7.97 13.07
C ARG A 186 -29.21 -7.25 13.97
N ALA A 187 -29.45 -7.74 15.19
CA ALA A 187 -30.32 -7.06 16.15
C ALA A 187 -29.81 -5.65 16.47
N PHE A 188 -28.50 -5.47 16.65
CA PHE A 188 -27.90 -4.16 16.87
C PHE A 188 -28.11 -3.20 15.70
N VAL A 189 -27.89 -3.66 14.46
CA VAL A 189 -28.05 -2.84 13.25
C VAL A 189 -29.53 -2.52 12.99
N ASP A 190 -30.42 -3.51 13.09
CA ASP A 190 -31.86 -3.34 12.86
C ASP A 190 -32.46 -2.30 13.82
N LEU A 191 -32.12 -2.39 15.11
CA LEU A 191 -32.64 -1.49 16.14
C LEU A 191 -32.04 -0.08 16.09
N ASN A 192 -30.89 0.11 15.43
CA ASN A 192 -30.23 1.40 15.30
C ASN A 192 -30.14 1.91 13.86
N LYS A 193 -30.88 1.31 12.92
CA LYS A 193 -30.83 1.61 11.47
C LYS A 193 -30.82 3.10 11.17
N THR A 194 -31.72 3.86 11.79
CA THR A 194 -31.86 5.31 11.59
C THR A 194 -30.60 6.06 11.98
N LYS A 195 -29.99 5.72 13.12
CA LYS A 195 -28.77 6.38 13.62
C LYS A 195 -27.56 6.02 12.78
N ILE A 196 -27.44 4.75 12.38
CA ILE A 196 -26.34 4.29 11.53
C ILE A 196 -26.40 4.98 10.17
N ASN A 197 -27.58 5.14 9.57
CA ASN A 197 -27.77 5.87 8.32
C ASN A 197 -27.48 7.38 8.40
N GLN A 198 -27.40 7.95 9.60
CA GLN A 198 -27.03 9.35 9.82
C GLN A 198 -25.52 9.54 9.97
N LEU A 199 -24.74 8.46 10.04
CA LEU A 199 -23.29 8.55 10.11
C LEU A 199 -22.72 9.10 8.80
N PRO A 200 -21.73 10.01 8.85
CA PRO A 200 -21.02 10.44 7.66
C PRO A 200 -20.20 9.29 7.06
N ASP A 201 -19.96 9.35 5.75
CA ASP A 201 -19.21 8.33 5.00
C ASP A 201 -17.80 8.06 5.57
N THR A 202 -17.17 9.07 6.19
CA THR A 202 -15.87 8.92 6.83
C THR A 202 -15.94 8.04 8.07
N LEU A 203 -17.03 8.11 8.84
CA LEU A 203 -17.24 7.29 10.03
C LEU A 203 -17.79 5.91 9.67
N ILE A 204 -18.65 5.78 8.65
CA ILE A 204 -19.20 4.46 8.27
C ILE A 204 -18.10 3.48 7.85
N SER A 205 -17.03 3.97 7.20
CA SER A 205 -15.86 3.15 6.86
C SER A 205 -15.24 2.48 8.09
N ASN A 206 -14.99 3.23 9.16
CA ASN A 206 -14.44 2.70 10.41
C ASN A 206 -15.50 1.94 11.23
N PHE A 207 -16.78 2.29 11.07
CA PHE A 207 -17.88 1.60 11.74
C PHE A 207 -18.03 0.15 11.28
N ASN A 208 -17.68 -0.17 10.02
CA ASN A 208 -17.57 -1.55 9.57
C ASN A 208 -16.58 -2.37 10.44
N ALA A 209 -15.46 -1.78 10.85
CA ALA A 209 -14.50 -2.43 11.76
C ALA A 209 -15.05 -2.60 13.19
N VAL A 210 -15.88 -1.67 13.68
CA VAL A 210 -16.58 -1.87 14.96
C VAL A 210 -17.49 -3.10 14.87
N VAL A 211 -18.29 -3.18 13.81
CA VAL A 211 -19.23 -4.28 13.61
C VAL A 211 -18.52 -5.62 13.39
N GLU A 212 -17.45 -5.65 12.59
CA GLU A 212 -16.70 -6.89 12.31
C GLU A 212 -15.77 -7.31 13.44
N GLN A 213 -14.96 -6.38 13.93
CA GLN A 213 -13.76 -6.70 14.71
C GLN A 213 -13.98 -6.49 16.20
N PHE A 214 -14.63 -5.39 16.58
CA PHE A 214 -14.91 -5.08 17.99
C PHE A 214 -16.02 -5.97 18.55
N ILE A 215 -17.17 -6.09 17.87
CA ILE A 215 -18.27 -6.93 18.36
C ILE A 215 -17.83 -8.41 18.47
N PHE A 216 -17.10 -8.93 17.47
CA PHE A 216 -16.54 -10.29 17.53
C PHE A 216 -15.65 -10.49 18.77
N TYR A 217 -14.73 -9.55 19.00
CA TYR A 217 -13.85 -9.59 20.16
C TYR A 217 -14.66 -9.57 21.46
N ARG A 218 -15.57 -8.62 21.63
CA ARG A 218 -16.32 -8.44 22.88
C ARG A 218 -17.28 -9.61 23.17
N LEU A 219 -17.97 -10.10 22.15
CA LEU A 219 -18.86 -11.27 22.29
C LEU A 219 -18.06 -12.53 22.67
N SER A 220 -16.85 -12.70 22.13
CA SER A 220 -15.98 -13.82 22.55
C SER A 220 -15.61 -13.74 24.04
N GLN A 221 -15.38 -12.53 24.57
CA GLN A 221 -15.04 -12.32 25.97
C GLN A 221 -16.24 -12.57 26.89
N GLU A 222 -17.43 -12.07 26.51
CA GLU A 222 -18.68 -12.29 27.25
C GLU A 222 -19.04 -13.78 27.36
N LEU A 223 -18.74 -14.56 26.32
CA LEU A 223 -18.99 -16.00 26.28
C LEU A 223 -17.79 -16.85 26.77
N GLU A 224 -16.71 -16.21 27.21
CA GLU A 224 -15.47 -16.87 27.65
C GLU A 224 -14.86 -17.82 26.60
N ILE A 225 -15.01 -17.51 25.31
CA ILE A 225 -14.47 -18.31 24.20
C ILE A 225 -13.13 -17.71 23.75
N PRO A 226 -12.00 -18.44 23.88
CA PRO A 226 -10.69 -17.91 23.53
C PRO A 226 -10.51 -17.73 22.02
N ILE A 227 -9.98 -16.56 21.63
CA ILE A 227 -9.53 -16.27 20.27
C ILE A 227 -8.04 -16.58 20.17
N ARG A 228 -7.65 -17.30 19.12
CA ARG A 228 -6.25 -17.52 18.74
C ARG A 228 -5.86 -16.55 17.64
N TYR A 229 -4.78 -15.82 17.85
CA TYR A 229 -4.26 -14.85 16.88
C TYR A 229 -3.06 -15.42 16.11
N TYR A 230 -2.96 -15.06 14.83
CA TYR A 230 -1.82 -15.43 13.99
C TYR A 230 -0.61 -14.49 14.18
N LEU A 231 -0.87 -13.19 14.32
CA LEU A 231 0.11 -12.13 14.48
C LEU A 231 0.05 -11.53 15.90
N PRO A 232 1.15 -10.92 16.39
CA PRO A 232 1.15 -10.22 17.68
C PRO A 232 0.18 -9.01 17.67
N PRO A 233 -0.24 -8.52 18.85
CA PRO A 233 -1.05 -7.31 18.95
C PRO A 233 -0.40 -6.12 18.22
N SER A 234 -1.23 -5.33 17.53
CA SER A 234 -0.84 -4.05 16.95
C SER A 234 -1.28 -2.90 17.83
N LEU A 235 -0.37 -1.96 18.07
CA LEU A 235 -0.61 -0.72 18.83
C LEU A 235 -0.79 0.49 17.91
N ASP A 236 -0.50 0.34 16.61
CA ASP A 236 -0.56 1.42 15.63
C ASP A 236 -1.51 1.07 14.48
N PRO A 237 -2.53 1.91 14.18
CA PRO A 237 -3.40 1.74 13.02
C PRO A 237 -2.71 1.99 11.67
N ALA A 238 -1.43 2.38 11.64
CA ALA A 238 -0.61 2.43 10.44
C ALA A 238 -0.26 1.03 9.91
N PHE A 239 -0.25 0.02 10.78
CA PHE A 239 0.09 -1.38 10.43
C PHE A 239 1.42 -1.49 9.67
N ASP A 240 2.44 -0.81 10.18
CA ASP A 240 3.78 -0.82 9.60
C ASP A 240 4.28 -2.26 9.39
N GLY A 241 4.76 -2.54 8.18
CA GLY A 241 5.28 -3.84 7.78
C GLY A 241 4.27 -4.84 7.22
N TYR A 242 2.97 -4.50 7.20
CA TYR A 242 1.92 -5.42 6.72
C TYR A 242 1.80 -5.47 5.19
N ALA A 243 2.44 -4.54 4.46
CA ALA A 243 2.42 -4.41 3.01
C ALA A 243 3.83 -4.47 2.36
N ASP A 244 4.80 -5.12 3.02
CA ASP A 244 6.21 -5.12 2.60
C ASP A 244 6.51 -6.13 1.48
N PHE A 245 5.93 -5.90 0.31
CA PHE A 245 6.15 -6.75 -0.87
C PHE A 245 7.63 -6.86 -1.28
N HIS A 246 8.46 -5.87 -0.94
CA HIS A 246 9.89 -5.85 -1.27
C HIS A 246 10.71 -6.94 -0.55
N TYR A 247 10.19 -7.52 0.55
CA TYR A 247 10.83 -8.66 1.20
C TYR A 247 10.62 -9.98 0.46
N LEU A 248 9.59 -10.07 -0.38
CA LEU A 248 9.22 -11.31 -1.04
C LEU A 248 10.33 -11.89 -1.94
N PRO A 249 10.39 -13.23 -2.08
CA PRO A 249 9.55 -14.24 -1.42
C PRO A 249 10.03 -14.66 -0.02
N LYS A 250 11.06 -14.02 0.54
CA LYS A 250 11.68 -14.42 1.81
C LYS A 250 11.24 -13.49 2.94
N ASN A 251 11.32 -13.93 4.18
CA ASN A 251 11.12 -13.09 5.38
C ASN A 251 9.76 -12.37 5.54
N CYS A 252 8.84 -12.49 4.58
CA CYS A 252 7.48 -11.96 4.66
C CYS A 252 6.48 -13.09 4.39
N PRO A 253 6.08 -13.85 5.43
CA PRO A 253 5.20 -15.01 5.26
C PRO A 253 3.74 -14.61 5.04
N TYR A 254 3.37 -13.37 5.34
CA TYR A 254 2.00 -12.88 5.35
C TYR A 254 1.99 -11.38 5.04
N ILE A 255 1.12 -10.96 4.13
CA ILE A 255 0.86 -9.57 3.76
C ILE A 255 -0.64 -9.35 3.85
N HIS A 256 -1.05 -8.20 4.40
CA HIS A 256 -2.43 -7.74 4.36
C HIS A 256 -2.44 -6.27 3.95
N ALA A 257 -2.81 -6.01 2.69
CA ALA A 257 -2.86 -4.66 2.12
C ALA A 257 -4.16 -3.95 2.53
N MET A 258 -4.33 -3.70 3.83
CA MET A 258 -5.56 -3.12 4.39
C MET A 258 -5.64 -1.60 4.27
N GLY A 259 -6.87 -1.09 4.29
CA GLY A 259 -7.16 0.34 4.38
C GLY A 259 -6.40 1.18 3.37
N SER A 260 -5.53 2.04 3.87
CA SER A 260 -4.85 3.05 3.09
C SER A 260 -3.69 2.47 2.26
N PHE A 261 -3.23 1.23 2.51
CA PHE A 261 -2.28 0.53 1.63
C PHE A 261 -2.87 0.27 0.24
N LYS A 262 -4.20 0.09 0.17
CA LYS A 262 -4.94 -0.06 -1.10
C LYS A 262 -4.92 1.21 -1.95
N LYS A 263 -4.59 2.35 -1.35
CA LYS A 263 -4.46 3.66 -1.99
C LYS A 263 -3.01 4.05 -2.25
N ASN A 264 -2.05 3.21 -1.86
CA ASN A 264 -0.64 3.46 -2.12
C ASN A 264 -0.26 2.89 -3.49
N GLY A 265 0.13 3.77 -4.42
CA GLY A 265 0.48 3.40 -5.79
C GLY A 265 1.64 2.40 -5.84
N TRP A 266 2.68 2.61 -5.02
CA TRP A 266 3.82 1.71 -4.94
C TRP A 266 3.40 0.31 -4.45
N VAL A 267 2.60 0.21 -3.38
CA VAL A 267 2.10 -1.09 -2.87
C VAL A 267 1.29 -1.82 -3.95
N CYS A 268 0.41 -1.11 -4.65
CA CYS A 268 -0.40 -1.68 -5.72
C CYS A 268 0.45 -2.19 -6.89
N GLU A 269 1.48 -1.44 -7.27
CA GLU A 269 2.43 -1.83 -8.32
C GLU A 269 3.24 -3.06 -7.91
N GLN A 270 3.74 -3.12 -6.67
CA GLN A 270 4.46 -4.28 -6.16
C GLN A 270 3.58 -5.54 -6.09
N MET A 271 2.31 -5.39 -5.72
CA MET A 271 1.32 -6.46 -5.76
C MET A 271 1.09 -6.96 -7.19
N ALA A 272 0.87 -6.05 -8.14
CA ALA A 272 0.70 -6.38 -9.55
C ALA A 272 1.95 -7.04 -10.14
N HIS A 273 3.12 -6.53 -9.77
CA HIS A 273 4.41 -7.10 -10.11
C HIS A 273 4.52 -8.55 -9.60
N ARG A 274 4.14 -8.79 -8.34
CA ARG A 274 4.17 -10.13 -7.77
C ARG A 274 3.28 -11.11 -8.53
N LEU A 275 2.07 -10.71 -8.91
CA LEU A 275 1.18 -11.52 -9.74
C LEU A 275 1.80 -11.81 -11.12
N ARG A 276 2.44 -10.82 -11.74
CA ARG A 276 3.11 -10.97 -13.05
C ARG A 276 4.22 -12.01 -13.00
N VAL A 277 5.02 -12.03 -11.94
CA VAL A 277 6.17 -12.95 -11.80
C VAL A 277 5.71 -14.37 -11.49
N ASP A 278 4.83 -14.52 -10.50
CA ASP A 278 4.42 -15.84 -10.03
C ASP A 278 3.38 -16.51 -10.93
N TYR A 279 2.47 -15.71 -11.51
CA TYR A 279 1.30 -16.16 -12.24
C TYR A 279 1.04 -15.31 -13.49
N PRO A 280 2.01 -15.23 -14.43
CA PRO A 280 1.93 -14.34 -15.59
C PRO A 280 0.66 -14.55 -16.43
N GLU A 281 0.18 -15.78 -16.53
CA GLU A 281 -1.06 -16.10 -17.26
C GLU A 281 -2.30 -15.40 -16.69
N TYR A 282 -2.38 -15.26 -15.36
CA TYR A 282 -3.49 -14.56 -14.70
C TYR A 282 -3.32 -13.04 -14.83
N TYR A 283 -2.09 -12.54 -14.65
CA TYR A 283 -1.79 -11.11 -14.85
C TYR A 283 -2.19 -10.63 -16.26
N TYR A 284 -1.73 -11.31 -17.31
CA TYR A 284 -2.05 -10.91 -18.69
C TYR A 284 -3.52 -11.16 -19.06
N ARG A 285 -4.18 -12.15 -18.45
CA ARG A 285 -5.63 -12.35 -18.61
C ARG A 285 -6.41 -11.15 -18.06
N ILE A 286 -6.06 -10.69 -16.85
CA ILE A 286 -6.69 -9.50 -16.25
C ILE A 286 -6.50 -8.28 -17.15
N LEU A 287 -5.26 -8.01 -17.61
CA LEU A 287 -5.01 -6.89 -18.52
C LEU A 287 -5.86 -6.97 -19.79
N SER A 288 -5.96 -8.15 -20.41
CA SER A 288 -6.78 -8.35 -21.61
C SER A 288 -8.27 -8.10 -21.37
N LEU A 289 -8.80 -8.44 -20.18
CA LEU A 289 -10.19 -8.14 -19.82
C LEU A 289 -10.43 -6.63 -19.75
N PHE A 290 -9.54 -5.89 -19.08
CA PHE A 290 -9.63 -4.43 -18.99
C PHE A 290 -9.45 -3.75 -20.37
N GLU A 291 -8.50 -4.22 -21.19
CA GLU A 291 -8.30 -3.74 -22.56
C GLU A 291 -9.56 -3.96 -23.43
N THR A 292 -10.16 -5.15 -23.38
CA THR A 292 -11.36 -5.49 -24.18
C THR A 292 -12.55 -4.63 -23.79
N LYS A 293 -12.74 -4.37 -22.48
CA LYS A 293 -13.81 -3.50 -21.98
C LYS A 293 -13.57 -2.05 -22.34
N ALA A 294 -12.33 -1.57 -22.28
CA ALA A 294 -11.97 -0.23 -22.72
C ALA A 294 -12.18 -0.01 -24.24
N ILE A 295 -11.91 -1.03 -25.08
CA ILE A 295 -12.19 -0.95 -26.52
C ILE A 295 -13.69 -0.89 -26.81
N GLY A 296 -14.52 -1.60 -26.03
CA GLY A 296 -15.98 -1.50 -26.11
C GLY A 296 -16.55 -0.14 -25.71
N GLU A 297 -15.79 0.67 -24.96
CA GLU A 297 -16.17 2.03 -24.53
C GLU A 297 -15.55 3.13 -25.40
N LYS A 298 -14.44 2.83 -26.08
CA LYS A 298 -13.73 3.75 -26.99
C LYS A 298 -14.41 3.97 -28.34
N GLU A 299 -15.56 3.37 -28.62
CA GLU A 299 -16.46 3.84 -29.69
C GLU A 299 -17.15 5.18 -29.35
N ASN A 300 -16.97 5.75 -28.15
CA ASN A 300 -17.67 6.98 -27.76
C ASN A 300 -16.85 8.08 -27.05
N GLN A 301 -15.50 8.06 -27.04
CA GLN A 301 -14.73 9.19 -26.50
C GLN A 301 -13.30 9.26 -27.04
N ALA A 302 -13.19 9.63 -28.32
CA ALA A 302 -11.93 10.05 -28.94
C ALA A 302 -11.82 11.58 -28.90
N GLN A 303 -11.77 12.19 -27.70
CA GLN A 303 -11.57 13.65 -27.59
C GLN A 303 -10.76 14.13 -26.38
N GLU A 304 -10.58 13.34 -25.30
CA GLU A 304 -9.76 13.78 -24.15
C GLU A 304 -8.27 13.38 -24.22
N LEU A 305 -7.93 12.26 -24.89
CA LEU A 305 -6.55 11.79 -25.00
C LEU A 305 -5.66 12.64 -25.93
N ALA A 306 -6.21 13.62 -26.64
CA ALA A 306 -5.47 14.53 -27.50
C ALA A 306 -4.86 15.73 -26.75
N PHE A 307 -5.13 15.91 -25.45
CA PHE A 307 -4.72 17.12 -24.73
C PHE A 307 -3.31 17.06 -24.10
N TYR A 308 -2.68 15.88 -24.02
CA TYR A 308 -1.39 15.70 -23.33
C TYR A 308 -0.24 15.09 -24.14
N SER A 309 -0.41 14.91 -25.46
CA SER A 309 0.65 14.41 -26.32
C SER A 309 1.70 15.49 -26.62
N GLN A 310 2.54 15.82 -25.64
CA GLN A 310 3.90 16.29 -25.93
C GLN A 310 4.84 15.09 -25.88
N PRO A 311 5.36 14.58 -27.01
CA PRO A 311 6.08 13.30 -27.10
C PRO A 311 7.43 13.25 -26.37
N HIS A 312 7.79 14.30 -25.63
CA HIS A 312 9.11 14.47 -25.02
C HIS A 312 9.09 14.84 -23.53
N LYS A 313 7.93 15.04 -22.90
CA LYS A 313 7.83 15.42 -21.48
C LYS A 313 7.06 14.36 -20.69
N SER A 314 7.49 14.13 -19.45
CA SER A 314 6.79 13.21 -18.55
C SER A 314 5.46 13.80 -18.09
N SER A 315 4.46 12.94 -17.84
CA SER A 315 3.16 13.36 -17.29
C SER A 315 3.33 14.01 -15.91
N TYR A 316 4.26 13.50 -15.09
CA TYR A 316 4.65 14.09 -13.81
C TYR A 316 5.12 15.54 -13.97
N SER A 317 5.98 15.79 -14.96
CA SER A 317 6.49 17.13 -15.23
C SER A 317 5.36 18.06 -15.65
N ILE A 318 4.47 17.59 -16.53
CA ILE A 318 3.32 18.37 -16.98
C ILE A 318 2.42 18.72 -15.78
N LYS A 319 2.02 17.71 -14.99
CA LYS A 319 1.15 17.89 -13.83
C LYS A 319 1.77 18.81 -12.79
N TYR A 320 3.05 18.61 -12.47
CA TYR A 320 3.75 19.44 -11.48
C TYR A 320 3.97 20.87 -11.96
N ASN A 321 4.18 21.09 -13.25
CA ASN A 321 4.35 22.44 -13.80
C ASN A 321 3.06 23.27 -13.76
N ILE A 322 1.88 22.63 -13.75
CA ILE A 322 0.57 23.31 -13.64
C ILE A 322 0.33 23.87 -12.24
N LYS A 323 0.96 23.28 -11.20
CA LYS A 323 0.85 23.75 -9.81
C LYS A 323 1.20 25.24 -9.70
N SER A 324 0.53 25.95 -8.81
CA SER A 324 0.83 27.37 -8.53
C SER A 324 2.24 27.52 -7.94
N GLU A 325 2.73 28.75 -7.86
CA GLU A 325 4.02 29.00 -7.22
C GLU A 325 3.99 28.67 -5.72
N GLU A 326 2.85 28.94 -5.08
CA GLU A 326 2.57 28.61 -3.69
C GLU A 326 2.60 27.10 -3.44
N GLU A 327 1.99 26.32 -4.33
CA GLU A 327 2.01 24.85 -4.23
C GLU A 327 3.42 24.26 -4.46
N LYS A 328 4.24 24.90 -5.30
CA LYS A 328 5.61 24.45 -5.59
C LYS A 328 6.60 24.75 -4.46
N PHE A 329 6.37 25.83 -3.72
CA PHE A 329 7.24 26.32 -2.65
C PHE A 329 6.55 26.34 -1.28
N GLN A 330 5.57 25.45 -1.08
CA GLN A 330 4.67 25.49 0.07
C GLN A 330 5.42 25.53 1.41
N ARG A 331 6.54 24.80 1.55
CA ARG A 331 7.31 24.77 2.80
C ARG A 331 8.07 26.07 3.01
N THR A 332 8.70 26.58 1.95
CA THR A 332 9.36 27.89 1.98
C THR A 332 8.37 28.96 2.45
N TRP A 333 7.16 28.97 1.88
CA TRP A 333 6.09 29.89 2.24
C TRP A 333 5.67 29.77 3.71
N GLN A 334 5.38 28.55 4.17
CA GLN A 334 4.97 28.29 5.54
C GLN A 334 6.04 28.78 6.53
N LEU A 335 7.30 28.41 6.34
CA LEU A 335 8.38 28.81 7.25
C LEU A 335 8.68 30.31 7.18
N ALA A 336 8.66 30.91 5.97
CA ALA A 336 8.89 32.34 5.81
C ALA A 336 7.83 33.14 6.59
N SER A 337 6.56 32.71 6.54
CA SER A 337 5.48 33.34 7.29
C SER A 337 5.67 33.31 8.82
N LEU A 338 6.35 32.28 9.34
CA LEU A 338 6.62 32.11 10.77
C LEU A 338 7.85 32.90 11.22
N VAL A 339 8.91 32.88 10.43
CA VAL A 339 10.19 33.54 10.75
C VAL A 339 10.09 35.06 10.58
N LEU A 340 9.39 35.53 9.55
CA LEU A 340 9.32 36.95 9.18
C LEU A 340 8.25 37.74 9.96
N ASN A 341 7.52 37.11 10.90
CA ASN A 341 6.46 37.75 11.65
C ASN A 341 6.75 37.87 13.18
N PRO A 342 7.70 38.73 13.60
CA PRO A 342 7.88 39.08 15.00
C PRO A 342 7.11 40.36 15.35
N GLU A 343 5.88 40.21 15.88
CA GLU A 343 5.10 41.15 16.72
C GLU A 343 5.03 42.66 16.39
N ASN A 344 5.57 43.19 15.29
CA ASN A 344 5.72 44.64 15.17
C ASN A 344 5.74 45.23 13.75
N ASN A 345 5.05 44.64 12.78
CA ASN A 345 4.61 45.38 11.58
C ASN A 345 3.38 44.74 10.95
N SER A 346 2.44 45.59 10.55
CA SER A 346 1.16 45.24 9.96
C SER A 346 1.32 44.63 8.55
N MET A 347 1.75 43.38 8.45
CA MET A 347 1.55 42.58 7.25
C MET A 347 0.84 41.29 7.63
N ASN A 348 -0.33 41.07 7.02
CA ASN A 348 -1.04 39.81 7.14
C ASN A 348 -0.11 38.70 6.65
N ALA A 349 -0.05 37.58 7.38
CA ALA A 349 0.72 36.39 7.04
C ALA A 349 0.37 35.78 5.66
N SER A 350 -0.62 36.33 4.95
CA SER A 350 -1.10 35.97 3.62
C SER A 350 -0.53 36.81 2.47
N GLU A 351 0.42 37.73 2.68
CA GLU A 351 0.84 38.72 1.65
C GLU A 351 2.34 38.82 1.34
N ILE A 352 3.20 37.97 1.92
CA ILE A 352 4.61 37.89 1.46
C ILE A 352 4.61 37.23 0.06
N SER A 353 5.65 37.39 -0.75
CA SER A 353 5.89 36.65 -2.01
C SER A 353 7.21 35.89 -1.89
N ILE A 354 7.44 34.82 -2.67
CA ILE A 354 8.77 34.16 -2.69
C ILE A 354 9.88 35.16 -2.94
N LEU A 355 9.69 36.10 -3.87
CA LEU A 355 10.64 37.17 -4.15
C LEU A 355 10.91 38.03 -2.92
N GLN A 356 9.87 38.42 -2.17
CA GLN A 356 10.06 39.17 -0.93
C GLN A 356 10.72 38.32 0.17
N ALA A 357 10.38 37.03 0.29
CA ALA A 357 11.04 36.12 1.23
C ALA A 357 12.54 36.02 0.92
N LEU A 358 12.91 35.84 -0.36
CA LEU A 358 14.29 35.81 -0.83
C LEU A 358 15.02 37.15 -0.60
N GLU A 359 14.40 38.27 -0.96
CA GLU A 359 14.97 39.59 -0.74
C GLU A 359 15.20 39.91 0.75
N LEU A 360 14.35 39.39 1.64
CA LEU A 360 14.51 39.55 3.09
C LEU A 360 15.60 38.61 3.63
N MET A 361 15.69 37.38 3.12
CA MET A 361 16.79 36.46 3.45
C MET A 361 18.16 37.04 3.09
N GLU A 362 18.28 37.76 1.99
CA GLU A 362 19.53 38.42 1.58
C GLU A 362 19.91 39.62 2.47
N LYS A 363 18.96 40.19 3.21
CA LYS A 363 19.15 41.40 4.03
C LYS A 363 19.41 41.11 5.51
N GLU A 364 19.00 39.94 6.00
CA GLU A 364 19.22 39.52 7.39
C GLU A 364 20.64 38.93 7.59
N PRO A 365 21.31 39.20 8.73
CA PRO A 365 22.58 38.55 9.05
C PRO A 365 22.40 37.03 9.13
N ASP A 366 23.42 36.26 8.70
CA ASP A 366 23.47 34.80 8.74
C ASP A 366 23.07 34.28 10.13
N ASN A 367 21.80 33.91 10.26
CA ASN A 367 21.20 33.38 11.47
C ASN A 367 20.54 32.03 11.12
N ARG A 368 20.24 31.26 12.17
CA ARG A 368 19.70 29.90 12.00
C ARG A 368 18.45 29.87 11.13
N SER A 369 17.52 30.79 11.35
CA SER A 369 16.25 30.84 10.61
C SER A 369 16.48 31.13 9.13
N THR A 370 17.40 32.05 8.79
CA THR A 370 17.80 32.33 7.40
C THR A 370 18.43 31.10 6.73
N ALA A 371 19.27 30.34 7.46
CA ALA A 371 19.87 29.10 6.93
C ALA A 371 18.82 28.02 6.65
N VAL A 372 17.85 27.83 7.56
CA VAL A 372 16.74 26.88 7.38
C VAL A 372 15.86 27.27 6.19
N LEU A 373 15.53 28.55 6.05
CA LEU A 373 14.74 29.07 4.91
C LEU A 373 15.46 28.89 3.57
N LYS A 374 16.79 29.06 3.56
CA LYS A 374 17.61 28.85 2.36
C LYS A 374 17.63 27.38 1.94
N ASP A 375 17.85 26.48 2.90
CA ASP A 375 17.92 25.05 2.63
C ASP A 375 16.59 24.49 2.09
N VAL A 376 15.45 24.91 2.64
CA VAL A 376 14.13 24.48 2.13
C VAL A 376 13.84 25.03 0.73
N PHE A 377 14.22 26.29 0.46
CA PHE A 377 14.06 26.90 -0.86
C PHE A 377 14.93 26.20 -1.90
N GLU A 378 16.18 25.87 -1.55
CA GLU A 378 17.09 25.10 -2.41
C GLU A 378 16.55 23.69 -2.67
N PHE A 379 16.01 23.02 -1.65
CA PHE A 379 15.35 21.72 -1.79
C PHE A 379 14.17 21.77 -2.78
N GLU A 380 13.26 22.73 -2.63
CA GLU A 380 12.08 22.86 -3.49
C GLU A 380 12.45 23.25 -4.93
N ASN A 381 13.46 24.10 -5.13
CA ASN A 381 14.01 24.40 -6.44
C ASN A 381 14.63 23.18 -7.12
N GLU A 382 15.43 22.42 -6.39
CA GLU A 382 16.08 21.23 -6.94
C GLU A 382 15.05 20.17 -7.31
N LYS A 383 14.00 20.01 -6.49
CA LYS A 383 12.83 19.18 -6.83
C LYS A 383 12.19 19.62 -8.16
N ILE A 384 11.92 20.92 -8.33
CA ILE A 384 11.36 21.45 -9.59
C ILE A 384 12.29 21.13 -10.78
N ARG A 385 13.60 21.35 -10.62
CA ARG A 385 14.59 21.08 -11.66
C ARG A 385 14.60 19.60 -12.07
N LEU A 386 14.63 18.70 -11.09
CA LEU A 386 14.65 17.25 -11.31
C LEU A 386 13.35 16.77 -11.97
N ILE A 387 12.19 17.19 -11.49
CA ILE A 387 10.89 16.84 -12.09
C ILE A 387 10.78 17.33 -13.54
N ARG A 388 11.33 18.51 -13.86
CA ARG A 388 11.41 19.02 -15.23
C ARG A 388 12.36 18.23 -16.13
N SER A 389 13.36 17.56 -15.55
CA SER A 389 14.33 16.74 -16.28
C SER A 389 13.88 15.29 -16.50
N MET A 390 12.75 14.89 -15.91
CA MET A 390 12.24 13.52 -16.05
C MET A 390 11.95 13.18 -17.52
N PRO A 391 12.41 12.01 -18.01
CA PRO A 391 12.11 11.59 -19.36
C PRO A 391 10.63 11.22 -19.49
N HIS A 392 10.14 11.16 -20.72
CA HIS A 392 8.78 10.69 -21.00
C HIS A 392 8.47 9.34 -20.33
N ASP A 393 7.20 9.14 -19.98
CA ASP A 393 6.74 8.04 -19.11
C ASP A 393 7.11 6.65 -19.64
N GLY A 394 7.17 6.46 -20.96
CA GLY A 394 7.59 5.21 -21.59
C GLY A 394 8.99 4.76 -21.13
N LEU A 395 9.96 5.69 -21.09
CA LEU A 395 11.32 5.38 -20.64
C LEU A 395 11.38 5.15 -19.12
N ILE A 396 10.56 5.85 -18.33
CA ILE A 396 10.44 5.62 -16.89
C ILE A 396 9.97 4.18 -16.64
N CYS A 397 8.87 3.79 -17.29
CA CYS A 397 8.29 2.45 -17.19
C CYS A 397 9.27 1.37 -17.67
N GLU A 398 9.99 1.59 -18.76
CA GLU A 398 10.97 0.63 -19.28
C GLU A 398 12.16 0.45 -18.30
N ASN A 399 12.70 1.55 -17.77
CA ASN A 399 13.80 1.49 -16.81
C ASN A 399 13.40 0.71 -15.55
N GLU A 400 12.22 1.00 -15.00
CA GLU A 400 11.74 0.33 -13.81
C GLU A 400 11.49 -1.14 -14.06
N GLN A 401 10.84 -1.48 -15.18
CA GLN A 401 10.61 -2.87 -15.55
C GLN A 401 11.92 -3.65 -15.70
N ASN A 402 12.95 -3.02 -16.28
CA ASN A 402 14.29 -3.61 -16.43
C ASN A 402 14.98 -3.82 -15.07
N ALA A 403 14.92 -2.83 -14.18
CA ALA A 403 15.48 -2.94 -12.83
C ALA A 403 14.83 -4.08 -12.03
N ILE A 404 13.50 -4.16 -12.10
CA ILE A 404 12.70 -5.20 -11.46
C ILE A 404 13.03 -6.60 -12.01
N ASP A 405 13.05 -6.78 -13.34
CA ASP A 405 13.37 -8.07 -13.95
C ASP A 405 14.79 -8.54 -13.58
N ASN A 406 15.73 -7.60 -13.46
CA ASN A 406 17.08 -7.89 -12.98
C ASN A 406 17.11 -8.26 -11.49
N ALA A 407 16.30 -7.60 -10.66
CA ALA A 407 16.16 -7.91 -9.24
C ALA A 407 15.62 -9.32 -9.04
N ASP A 408 14.57 -9.70 -9.77
CA ASP A 408 14.01 -11.06 -9.73
C ASP A 408 15.03 -12.11 -10.14
N MET A 409 15.76 -11.86 -11.23
CA MET A 409 16.84 -12.74 -11.66
C MET A 409 17.92 -12.87 -10.58
N ALA A 410 18.32 -11.77 -9.95
CA ALA A 410 19.34 -11.76 -8.91
C ALA A 410 18.89 -12.52 -7.66
N PHE A 411 17.70 -12.22 -7.14
CA PHE A 411 17.22 -12.77 -5.88
C PHE A 411 16.65 -14.20 -5.99
N SER A 412 16.56 -14.75 -7.19
CA SER A 412 16.21 -16.15 -7.42
C SER A 412 17.27 -17.15 -6.92
N ASP A 413 18.52 -16.71 -6.72
CA ASP A 413 19.63 -17.53 -6.23
C ASP A 413 19.95 -17.23 -4.76
N ASP A 414 20.06 -18.26 -3.91
CA ASP A 414 20.46 -18.11 -2.51
C ASP A 414 21.88 -17.55 -2.35
N LEU A 415 22.74 -17.74 -3.35
CA LEU A 415 24.12 -17.24 -3.40
C LEU A 415 24.24 -15.89 -4.14
N TRP A 416 23.15 -15.14 -4.31
CA TRP A 416 23.15 -13.87 -5.03
C TRP A 416 24.20 -12.87 -4.52
N ARG A 417 24.49 -12.90 -3.21
CA ARG A 417 25.47 -12.03 -2.52
C ARG A 417 26.88 -12.14 -3.13
N GLU A 418 27.24 -13.31 -3.65
CA GLU A 418 28.56 -13.56 -4.23
C GLU A 418 28.66 -13.13 -5.69
N LYS A 419 27.51 -12.99 -6.36
CA LYS A 419 27.43 -12.88 -7.82
C LYS A 419 26.90 -11.54 -8.31
N VAL A 420 26.14 -10.85 -7.46
CA VAL A 420 25.47 -9.62 -7.87
C VAL A 420 26.44 -8.45 -7.87
N ARG A 421 26.27 -7.60 -8.87
CA ARG A 421 26.87 -6.28 -8.92
C ARG A 421 25.77 -5.25 -9.06
N LEU A 422 25.94 -4.11 -8.40
CA LEU A 422 24.94 -3.06 -8.28
C LEU A 422 25.45 -1.78 -8.91
N LYS A 423 24.52 -0.98 -9.45
CA LYS A 423 24.75 0.40 -9.83
C LYS A 423 23.46 1.20 -9.67
N LEU A 424 23.55 2.52 -9.63
CA LEU A 424 22.38 3.39 -9.68
C LEU A 424 21.74 3.33 -11.07
N SER A 425 20.41 3.40 -11.12
CA SER A 425 19.70 3.64 -12.37
C SER A 425 20.12 5.00 -12.96
N PRO A 426 20.21 5.12 -14.30
CA PRO A 426 20.37 6.41 -14.96
C PRO A 426 19.31 7.43 -14.53
N LEU A 427 18.10 6.96 -14.21
CA LEU A 427 16.95 7.77 -13.83
C LEU A 427 16.86 8.07 -12.33
N THR A 428 17.78 7.56 -11.51
CA THR A 428 17.81 7.89 -10.08
C THR A 428 18.00 9.39 -9.87
N MET A 429 17.13 9.99 -9.05
CA MET A 429 17.11 11.42 -8.74
C MET A 429 17.05 11.61 -7.22
N THR A 430 18.03 12.35 -6.68
CA THR A 430 18.12 12.64 -5.23
C THR A 430 18.37 14.11 -4.99
N ILE A 431 17.91 14.60 -3.85
CA ILE A 431 18.14 15.95 -3.34
C ILE A 431 18.88 15.83 -2.00
N GLU A 432 19.96 16.57 -1.84
CA GLU A 432 20.67 16.69 -0.56
C GLU A 432 20.21 17.95 0.17
N SER A 433 20.06 17.87 1.48
CA SER A 433 19.61 18.98 2.32
C SER A 433 20.20 18.90 3.73
N GLN A 434 20.21 20.03 4.44
CA GLN A 434 20.67 20.12 5.83
C GLN A 434 19.56 19.77 6.84
N TRP A 435 18.31 19.77 6.41
CA TRP A 435 17.16 19.34 7.22
C TRP A 435 16.27 18.35 6.45
N ASP A 436 15.43 17.61 7.18
CA ASP A 436 14.48 16.68 6.59
C ASP A 436 13.25 17.43 6.06
N TRP A 437 13.17 17.59 4.74
CA TRP A 437 12.05 18.21 4.04
C TRP A 437 11.07 17.21 3.43
N SER A 438 11.33 15.91 3.57
CA SER A 438 10.46 14.87 3.03
C SER A 438 9.09 14.91 3.70
N GLN A 439 8.03 14.83 2.89
CA GLN A 439 6.63 14.80 3.35
C GLN A 439 5.92 13.49 2.99
N ASN A 440 6.38 12.79 1.94
CA ASN A 440 5.73 11.61 1.38
C ASN A 440 6.61 10.37 1.52
N HIS A 441 6.29 9.44 2.41
CA HIS A 441 7.05 8.18 2.48
C HIS A 441 6.40 7.10 1.62
N VAL A 442 7.21 6.33 0.90
CA VAL A 442 6.77 5.30 -0.07
C VAL A 442 5.91 4.21 0.58
N LEU A 443 6.19 3.87 1.84
CA LEU A 443 5.44 2.85 2.58
C LEU A 443 4.33 3.44 3.45
N PHE A 444 4.30 4.77 3.66
CA PHE A 444 3.25 5.37 4.48
C PHE A 444 2.12 5.88 3.61
N THR A 445 0.95 5.43 4.00
CA THR A 445 -0.34 5.82 3.46
C THR A 445 -0.87 7.10 4.12
N ARG A 446 -0.24 7.49 5.23
CA ARG A 446 -0.30 8.83 5.80
C ARG A 446 0.94 9.59 5.34
N LEU A 447 0.76 10.85 4.95
CA LEU A 447 1.86 11.82 4.91
C LEU A 447 2.69 11.65 6.17
N LYS A 448 4.02 11.53 6.04
CA LYS A 448 4.89 11.70 7.21
C LYS A 448 4.57 13.11 7.68
N HIS A 449 3.81 13.27 8.77
CA HIS A 449 3.54 14.58 9.36
C HIS A 449 4.81 15.04 10.07
N ASN A 450 5.89 15.15 9.29
CA ASN A 450 7.06 15.89 9.68
C ASN A 450 6.59 17.31 9.85
N ASN A 451 6.42 17.73 11.10
CA ASN A 451 6.17 19.11 11.39
C ASN A 451 7.44 19.89 10.99
N ILE A 452 7.43 20.44 9.78
CA ILE A 452 8.57 21.14 9.18
C ILE A 452 9.03 22.32 10.04
N GLU A 453 8.15 22.86 10.88
CA GLU A 453 8.44 23.93 11.81
C GLU A 453 9.48 23.51 12.86
N ASN A 454 9.56 22.21 13.17
CA ASN A 454 10.58 21.68 14.07
C ASN A 454 11.99 21.93 13.53
N ASN A 455 12.17 22.01 12.20
CA ASN A 455 13.47 22.28 11.58
C ASN A 455 14.02 23.66 11.94
N LEU A 456 13.18 24.63 12.33
CA LEU A 456 13.62 25.93 12.85
C LEU A 456 14.46 25.80 14.14
N THR A 457 14.27 24.72 14.88
CA THR A 457 14.97 24.45 16.17
C THR A 457 15.90 23.24 16.12
N ALA A 458 15.83 22.41 15.07
CA ALA A 458 16.65 21.22 14.90
C ALA A 458 18.04 21.57 14.34
N GLU A 459 19.09 20.93 14.85
CA GLU A 459 20.47 21.13 14.34
C GLU A 459 20.60 20.61 12.91
N PRO A 460 21.40 21.28 12.05
CA PRO A 460 21.61 20.82 10.67
C PRO A 460 22.31 19.46 10.67
N TYR A 461 21.90 18.59 9.77
CA TYR A 461 22.49 17.27 9.53
C TYR A 461 22.49 16.95 8.03
N TYR A 462 23.16 15.89 7.60
CA TYR A 462 23.10 15.48 6.20
C TYR A 462 21.88 14.60 5.95
N TYR A 463 20.96 15.08 5.11
CA TYR A 463 19.81 14.32 4.63
C TYR A 463 19.88 14.14 3.11
N GLN A 464 19.44 12.97 2.64
CA GLN A 464 19.35 12.66 1.21
C GLN A 464 17.95 12.12 0.90
N THR A 465 17.22 12.82 0.05
CA THR A 465 15.84 12.48 -0.35
C THR A 465 15.82 11.97 -1.77
N LEU A 466 15.32 10.75 -1.96
CA LEU A 466 15.09 10.11 -3.25
C LEU A 466 13.71 10.50 -3.81
N LEU A 467 13.66 10.85 -5.10
CA LEU A 467 12.41 11.11 -5.81
C LEU A 467 11.95 9.86 -6.57
N LEU A 468 10.74 9.38 -6.26
CA LEU A 468 10.14 8.20 -6.89
C LEU A 468 8.87 8.58 -7.65
N PRO A 469 8.72 8.16 -8.92
CA PRO A 469 7.49 8.41 -9.69
C PRO A 469 6.34 7.55 -9.15
N ASP A 470 5.19 8.17 -8.88
CA ASP A 470 3.94 7.48 -8.56
C ASP A 470 3.01 7.51 -9.78
N LYS A 471 3.11 6.49 -10.65
CA LYS A 471 2.41 6.44 -11.95
C LYS A 471 0.91 6.54 -11.80
N LEU A 472 0.40 6.02 -10.70
CA LEU A 472 -1.02 5.99 -10.44
C LEU A 472 -1.56 7.38 -10.16
N HIS A 473 -0.93 8.11 -9.25
CA HIS A 473 -1.39 9.44 -8.89
C HIS A 473 -0.83 10.54 -9.80
N GLY A 474 0.16 10.22 -10.64
CA GLY A 474 0.89 11.20 -11.45
C GLY A 474 1.69 12.18 -10.59
N GLU A 475 2.10 11.75 -9.39
CA GLU A 475 2.86 12.56 -8.43
C GLU A 475 4.28 12.02 -8.27
N VAL A 476 5.09 12.73 -7.49
CA VAL A 476 6.45 12.31 -7.13
C VAL A 476 6.54 12.17 -5.61
N ILE A 477 6.93 10.98 -5.18
CA ILE A 477 7.13 10.61 -3.77
C ILE A 477 8.53 11.05 -3.33
N GLU A 478 8.64 11.53 -2.10
CA GLU A 478 9.86 12.05 -1.49
C GLU A 478 10.36 11.07 -0.42
N TYR A 479 11.10 10.05 -0.84
CA TYR A 479 11.60 9.04 0.07
C TYR A 479 12.89 9.47 0.75
N LEU A 480 12.84 9.73 2.06
CA LEU A 480 14.05 9.99 2.84
C LEU A 480 14.88 8.72 2.99
N LEU A 481 16.12 8.74 2.50
CA LEU A 481 17.03 7.61 2.65
C LEU A 481 17.47 7.47 4.11
N ASN A 482 17.39 6.25 4.63
CA ASN A 482 17.92 5.92 5.95
C ASN A 482 19.47 5.86 5.92
N PRO A 483 20.15 5.83 7.08
CA PRO A 483 21.62 5.86 7.11
C PRO A 483 22.32 4.78 6.28
N VAL A 484 21.76 3.56 6.22
CA VAL A 484 22.32 2.46 5.43
C VAL A 484 22.12 2.70 3.93
N GLU A 485 20.93 3.14 3.53
CA GLU A 485 20.63 3.50 2.14
C GLU A 485 21.48 4.67 1.65
N THR A 486 21.57 5.74 2.43
CA THR A 486 22.43 6.90 2.15
C THR A 486 23.89 6.48 1.98
N TYR A 487 24.38 5.59 2.83
CA TYR A 487 25.72 5.05 2.68
C TYR A 487 25.88 4.23 1.39
N VAL A 488 24.92 3.35 1.07
CA VAL A 488 24.93 2.60 -0.21
C VAL A 488 24.96 3.54 -1.40
N PHE A 489 24.18 4.63 -1.38
CA PHE A 489 24.20 5.65 -2.43
C PHE A 489 25.56 6.29 -2.60
N SER A 490 26.27 6.58 -1.49
CA SER A 490 27.62 7.17 -1.54
C SER A 490 28.66 6.28 -2.24
N LEU A 491 28.43 4.96 -2.30
CA LEU A 491 29.35 4.00 -2.91
C LEU A 491 29.06 3.74 -4.40
N LEU A 492 27.82 3.96 -4.84
CA LEU A 492 27.37 3.56 -6.16
C LEU A 492 27.44 4.70 -7.17
N SER A 493 27.66 4.35 -8.44
CA SER A 493 27.60 5.29 -9.56
C SER A 493 26.55 4.85 -10.59
N LYS A 494 26.22 5.74 -11.53
CA LYS A 494 25.34 5.41 -12.68
C LYS A 494 26.07 4.64 -13.80
N GLU A 495 27.39 4.77 -13.86
CA GLU A 495 28.23 4.30 -14.97
C GLU A 495 28.84 2.92 -14.71
N SER A 496 29.23 2.63 -13.47
CA SER A 496 30.00 1.44 -13.11
C SER A 496 29.28 0.56 -12.09
N TYR A 497 29.52 -0.75 -12.20
CA TYR A 497 28.96 -1.76 -11.31
C TYR A 497 29.93 -2.12 -10.19
N LEU A 498 29.46 -2.03 -8.94
CA LEU A 498 30.19 -2.43 -7.73
C LEU A 498 29.68 -3.79 -7.22
N ALA A 499 30.58 -4.67 -6.78
CA ALA A 499 30.18 -5.97 -6.25
C ALA A 499 29.55 -5.85 -4.86
N PHE A 500 28.54 -6.67 -4.54
CA PHE A 500 27.92 -6.66 -3.21
C PHE A 500 28.93 -6.95 -2.09
N SER A 501 29.89 -7.86 -2.33
CA SER A 501 30.95 -8.16 -1.37
C SER A 501 31.79 -6.93 -1.00
N GLU A 502 31.97 -6.01 -1.95
CA GLU A 502 32.73 -4.78 -1.72
C GLU A 502 31.90 -3.74 -0.97
N ILE A 503 30.61 -3.60 -1.30
CA ILE A 503 29.66 -2.78 -0.55
C ILE A 503 29.61 -3.23 0.91
N LEU A 504 29.44 -4.54 1.14
CA LEU A 504 29.39 -5.11 2.47
C LEU A 504 30.68 -4.87 3.25
N PHE A 505 31.84 -5.04 2.59
CA PHE A 505 33.14 -4.78 3.22
C PHE A 505 33.30 -3.32 3.64
N GLN A 506 32.91 -2.37 2.80
CA GLN A 506 33.00 -0.95 3.13
C GLN A 506 31.99 -0.56 4.21
N ALA A 507 30.76 -1.06 4.14
CA ALA A 507 29.74 -0.81 5.15
C ALA A 507 30.11 -1.36 6.53
N ASP A 508 30.68 -2.58 6.60
CA ASP A 508 31.15 -3.21 7.85
C ASP A 508 32.24 -2.35 8.53
N ARG A 509 33.06 -1.64 7.75
CA ARG A 509 34.06 -0.69 8.26
C ARG A 509 33.50 0.68 8.61
N PHE A 510 32.39 1.10 8.00
CA PHE A 510 31.78 2.39 8.33
C PHE A 510 30.91 2.28 9.58
N PHE A 511 30.12 1.21 9.68
CA PHE A 511 29.23 0.93 10.80
C PHE A 511 29.88 0.01 11.85
N GLU A 512 31.09 0.36 12.30
CA GLU A 512 31.93 -0.50 13.15
C GLU A 512 31.25 -0.96 14.46
N ASN A 513 30.28 -0.16 14.96
CA ASN A 513 29.53 -0.44 16.18
C ASN A 513 28.27 -1.29 15.96
N VAL A 514 27.92 -1.61 14.72
CA VAL A 514 26.75 -2.41 14.38
C VAL A 514 27.17 -3.87 14.23
N ASN A 515 26.40 -4.78 14.82
CA ASN A 515 26.63 -6.21 14.62
C ASN A 515 26.55 -6.55 13.12
N LYS A 516 27.59 -7.19 12.60
CA LYS A 516 27.72 -7.54 11.18
C LYS A 516 26.52 -8.30 10.59
N GLN A 517 25.88 -9.20 11.35
CA GLN A 517 24.70 -9.91 10.88
C GLN A 517 23.50 -8.96 10.76
N LYS A 518 23.32 -8.03 11.70
CA LYS A 518 22.28 -7.00 11.60
C LYS A 518 22.52 -6.05 10.44
N LEU A 519 23.77 -5.61 10.24
CA LEU A 519 24.13 -4.78 9.10
C LEU A 519 23.86 -5.48 7.77
N LEU A 520 24.19 -6.77 7.68
CA LEU A 520 23.88 -7.58 6.51
C LEU A 520 22.38 -7.59 6.22
N VAL A 521 21.53 -7.80 7.24
CA VAL A 521 20.07 -7.71 7.09
C VAL A 521 19.70 -6.34 6.51
N TYR A 522 20.03 -5.23 7.18
CA TYR A 522 19.66 -3.89 6.71
C TYR A 522 20.12 -3.56 5.28
N LEU A 523 21.33 -4.00 4.90
CA LEU A 523 21.82 -3.84 3.52
C LEU A 523 20.96 -4.60 2.51
N GLU A 524 20.54 -5.82 2.83
CA GLU A 524 19.68 -6.61 1.94
C GLU A 524 18.30 -6.00 1.80
N GLU A 525 17.73 -5.50 2.90
CA GLU A 525 16.45 -4.81 2.91
C GLU A 525 16.50 -3.57 2.03
N ALA A 526 17.49 -2.70 2.25
CA ALA A 526 17.74 -1.50 1.45
C ALA A 526 17.91 -1.81 -0.04
N ILE A 527 18.77 -2.79 -0.38
CA ILE A 527 19.03 -3.15 -1.78
C ILE A 527 17.77 -3.70 -2.45
N ARG A 528 16.99 -4.53 -1.76
CA ARG A 528 15.72 -5.06 -2.30
C ARG A 528 14.73 -3.96 -2.58
N PHE A 529 14.49 -3.09 -1.59
CA PHE A 529 13.58 -1.96 -1.73
C PHE A 529 13.96 -1.06 -2.90
N LEU A 530 15.23 -0.65 -2.97
CA LEU A 530 15.71 0.25 -4.03
C LEU A 530 15.71 -0.43 -5.41
N ALA A 531 16.02 -1.72 -5.50
CA ALA A 531 15.96 -2.46 -6.76
C ALA A 531 14.52 -2.60 -7.27
N TYR A 532 13.58 -2.99 -6.41
CA TYR A 532 12.17 -3.12 -6.75
C TYR A 532 11.45 -1.79 -6.98
N SER A 533 12.07 -0.67 -6.55
CA SER A 533 11.61 0.69 -6.86
C SER A 533 12.26 1.29 -8.11
N GLY A 534 13.04 0.51 -8.87
CA GLY A 534 13.67 0.97 -10.11
C GLY A 534 14.92 1.84 -9.94
N VAL A 535 15.42 1.98 -8.71
CA VAL A 535 16.51 2.88 -8.31
C VAL A 535 17.87 2.21 -8.47
N LEU A 536 17.94 0.91 -8.25
CA LEU A 536 19.15 0.10 -8.45
C LEU A 536 18.97 -0.84 -9.63
N ILE A 537 20.03 -0.95 -10.44
CA ILE A 537 20.12 -1.99 -11.47
C ILE A 537 21.07 -3.07 -10.96
N LEU A 538 20.53 -4.27 -10.79
CA LEU A 538 21.28 -5.44 -10.38
C LEU A 538 21.77 -6.18 -11.63
N LYS A 539 22.98 -6.75 -11.55
CA LYS A 539 23.51 -7.58 -12.64
C LYS A 539 24.13 -8.83 -12.06
N VAL A 540 23.77 -9.97 -12.65
CA VAL A 540 24.39 -11.27 -12.38
C VAL A 540 25.12 -11.72 -13.64
N ASN A 541 26.32 -12.28 -13.50
CA ASN A 541 27.03 -12.88 -14.64
C ASN A 541 26.26 -14.11 -15.14
N LYS A 542 25.89 -14.10 -16.43
CA LYS A 542 25.08 -15.16 -17.05
C LYS A 542 25.73 -16.56 -17.02
N GLY A 543 27.05 -16.64 -16.84
CA GLY A 543 27.78 -17.91 -16.67
C GLY A 543 27.59 -18.59 -15.32
N ASP A 544 27.11 -17.85 -14.30
CA ASP A 544 27.00 -18.32 -12.92
C ASP A 544 25.57 -18.69 -12.50
N LEU A 545 24.61 -18.55 -13.42
CA LEU A 545 23.20 -18.89 -13.18
C LEU A 545 22.99 -20.39 -13.43
N LYS A 546 22.54 -21.14 -12.41
CA LYS A 546 21.87 -22.42 -12.64
C LYS A 546 20.67 -22.14 -13.54
N THR A 547 20.63 -22.78 -14.71
CA THR A 547 19.65 -22.52 -15.77
C THR A 547 18.24 -22.23 -15.25
N TYR A 548 17.83 -20.96 -15.31
CA TYR A 548 16.44 -20.57 -15.10
C TYR A 548 15.65 -21.03 -16.33
N LYS A 549 15.08 -22.24 -16.26
CA LYS A 549 14.13 -22.72 -17.28
C LYS A 549 12.75 -22.17 -16.96
N ASN A 550 12.43 -20.98 -17.47
CA ASN A 550 11.04 -20.63 -17.73
C ASN A 550 10.82 -20.42 -19.25
N PRO A 551 10.54 -21.51 -20.01
CA PRO A 551 10.49 -21.45 -21.48
C PRO A 551 9.29 -20.68 -22.05
N LYS A 552 8.31 -20.28 -21.22
CA LYS A 552 7.05 -19.69 -21.69
C LYS A 552 7.09 -18.16 -21.85
N ILE A 553 8.03 -17.47 -21.22
CA ILE A 553 8.10 -16.00 -21.23
C ILE A 553 8.60 -15.45 -22.59
N ARG A 554 9.46 -16.19 -23.30
CA ARG A 554 10.02 -15.74 -24.59
C ARG A 554 9.00 -15.64 -25.74
N ARG A 555 7.86 -16.33 -25.69
CA ARG A 555 6.86 -16.26 -26.79
C ARG A 555 5.82 -15.15 -26.60
N ILE A 556 5.57 -14.70 -25.37
CA ILE A 556 4.58 -13.66 -25.08
C ILE A 556 5.18 -12.25 -25.25
N LEU A 557 6.48 -12.08 -24.91
CA LEU A 557 7.19 -10.82 -25.13
C LEU A 557 7.33 -10.46 -26.61
N VAL A 558 7.52 -11.42 -27.51
CA VAL A 558 7.71 -11.15 -28.94
C VAL A 558 6.40 -10.70 -29.63
N TRP A 559 5.23 -11.07 -29.09
CA TRP A 559 3.94 -10.65 -29.66
C TRP A 559 3.44 -9.29 -29.15
N ARG A 560 3.92 -8.79 -28.00
CA ARG A 560 3.49 -7.49 -27.44
C ARG A 560 4.37 -6.30 -27.82
N PHE A 561 5.60 -6.53 -28.29
CA PHE A 561 6.46 -5.44 -28.78
C PHE A 561 5.97 -4.82 -30.10
N GLU A 562 5.19 -5.55 -30.92
CA GLU A 562 4.56 -4.98 -32.11
C GLU A 562 3.24 -4.26 -31.76
N SER A 563 2.43 -4.80 -30.86
CA SER A 563 1.10 -4.23 -30.57
C SER A 563 1.10 -3.00 -29.64
N ALA A 564 2.06 -2.89 -28.72
CA ALA A 564 2.17 -1.70 -27.84
C ALA A 564 2.77 -0.48 -28.55
N CYS A 565 3.51 -0.68 -29.65
CA CYS A 565 3.98 0.41 -30.52
C CYS A 565 2.97 0.79 -31.61
N LEU A 566 2.01 -0.08 -31.95
CA LEU A 566 1.05 0.17 -33.03
C LEU A 566 -0.12 1.09 -32.64
N CYS A 567 -0.42 1.26 -31.34
CA CYS A 567 -1.38 2.30 -30.91
C CYS A 567 -0.81 3.73 -30.95
N SER A 568 0.48 3.88 -31.28
CA SER A 568 1.16 5.19 -31.37
C SER A 568 1.45 5.63 -32.82
N PHE A 569 1.01 4.86 -33.83
CA PHE A 569 1.34 5.13 -35.25
C PHE A 569 0.15 5.11 -36.22
N LEU A 570 -1.09 5.02 -35.75
CA LEU A 570 -2.29 5.23 -36.56
C LEU A 570 -3.36 6.02 -35.79
N VAL A 571 -3.09 7.30 -35.53
CA VAL A 571 -4.01 8.45 -35.69
C VAL A 571 -3.16 9.69 -35.91
#